data_AF-A0A2M8LCL9-F1
#
_entry.id   AF-A0A2M8LCL9-F1
#
_cell.length_a   1.000
_cell.length_b   1.000
_cell.length_c   1.000
_cell.angle_alpha   90.00
_cell.angle_beta   90.00
_cell.angle_gamma   90.00
#
_symmetry.space_group_name_H-M   'P 1'
#
loop_
_entity.id
_entity.type
_entity.pdbx_description
1 polymer ?
#
loop_
_entity_poly.entity_id
_entity_poly.type
_entity_poly.pdbx_seq_one_letter_code
_entity_poly.pdbx_strand_id
1 'polypeptide(L)' 'MKFSQESLDKLRKIFKEDFNADLTDQALHDAAFNLTGYFDTLMQCAGEDIQEEKKLDPNKAKS' A
#
# COMPACT_ATOMS: atom_id res chain seq x y z
N MET A 1 7.43 -9.92 4.56
CA MET A 1 7.45 -9.77 3.09
C MET A 1 8.89 -9.91 2.60
N LYS A 2 9.15 -10.46 1.41
CA LYS A 2 10.50 -10.45 0.80
C LYS A 2 10.49 -9.48 -0.38
N PHE A 3 11.36 -8.48 -0.35
CA PHE A 3 11.52 -7.51 -1.43
C PHE A 3 12.67 -7.92 -2.34
N SER A 4 12.53 -7.72 -3.66
CA SER A 4 13.65 -7.88 -4.58
C SER A 4 14.62 -6.70 -4.44
N GLN A 5 15.91 -6.93 -4.68
CA GLN A 5 16.91 -5.87 -4.66
C GLN A 5 16.56 -4.75 -5.65
N GLU A 6 16.09 -5.12 -6.85
CA GLU A 6 15.64 -4.15 -7.86
C GLU A 6 14.53 -3.22 -7.35
N SER A 7 13.57 -3.75 -6.57
CA SER A 7 12.49 -2.92 -6.00
C SER A 7 13.01 -1.97 -4.93
N LEU A 8 13.96 -2.44 -4.11
CA LEU A 8 14.60 -1.61 -3.09
C LEU A 8 15.46 -0.51 -3.72
N ASP A 9 16.18 -0.82 -4.81
CA ASP A 9 16.97 0.17 -5.53
C ASP A 9 16.10 1.26 -6.16
N LYS A 10 14.95 0.88 -6.73
CA LYS A 10 13.94 1.83 -7.22
C LYS A 10 13.39 2.70 -6.08
N LEU A 11 13.04 2.09 -4.96
CA LEU A 11 12.55 2.83 -3.79
C LEU A 11 13.61 3.81 -3.25
N ARG A 12 14.87 3.39 -3.18
CA ARG A 12 15.99 4.24 -2.76
C ARG A 12 16.14 5.44 -3.71
N LYS A 13 16.04 5.20 -5.01
CA LYS A 13 16.10 6.25 -6.02
C LYS A 13 14.99 7.29 -5.82
N ILE A 14 13.75 6.84 -5.58
CA ILE A 14 12.60 7.71 -5.28
C ILE A 14 12.87 8.56 -4.04
N PHE A 15 13.30 7.96 -2.93
CA PHE A 15 13.62 8.73 -1.71
C PHE A 15 14.71 9.77 -1.93
N LYS A 16 15.73 9.44 -2.71
CA LYS A 16 16.84 10.34 -3.00
C LYS A 16 16.44 11.48 -3.93
N GLU A 17 15.72 11.19 -5.00
CA GLU A 17 15.37 12.19 -6.03
C GLU A 17 14.20 13.08 -5.60
N ASP A 18 13.15 12.49 -5.03
CA ASP A 18 11.90 13.20 -4.77
C ASP A 18 11.86 13.82 -3.37
N PHE A 19 12.58 13.22 -2.41
CA PHE A 19 12.55 13.62 -1.00
C PHE A 19 13.92 14.06 -0.45
N ASN A 20 14.98 14.04 -1.28
CA ASN A 20 16.36 14.34 -0.90
C ASN A 20 16.81 13.57 0.37
N ALA A 21 16.34 12.33 0.52
CA ALA A 21 16.60 11.47 1.67
C ALA A 21 17.51 10.31 1.25
N ASP A 22 18.70 10.23 1.86
CA ASP A 22 19.60 9.10 1.68
C ASP A 22 19.38 8.07 2.79
N LEU A 23 18.66 7.00 2.46
CA LEU A 23 18.26 5.98 3.43
C LEU A 23 19.36 4.94 3.62
N THR A 24 19.55 4.50 4.86
CA THR A 24 20.31 3.27 5.16
C THR A 24 19.54 2.05 4.68
N ASP A 25 20.20 0.91 4.52
CA ASP A 25 19.56 -0.34 4.09
C ASP A 25 18.42 -0.72 5.04
N GLN A 26 18.64 -0.61 6.35
CA GLN A 26 17.60 -0.87 7.35
C GLN A 26 16.41 0.06 7.19
N ALA A 27 16.64 1.37 7.08
CA ALA A 27 15.57 2.36 6.92
C ALA A 27 14.79 2.16 5.61
N LEU A 28 15.47 1.74 4.54
CA LEU A 28 14.85 1.40 3.26
C LEU A 28 13.94 0.17 3.37
N HIS A 29 14.39 -0.86 4.09
CA HIS A 29 13.58 -2.06 4.38
C HIS A 29 12.35 -1.74 5.24
N ASP A 30 12.52 -0.92 6.28
CA ASP A 30 11.42 -0.50 7.14
C ASP A 30 10.41 0.35 6.36
N ALA A 31 10.88 1.26 5.51
CA ALA A 31 10.02 2.07 4.63
C ALA A 31 9.23 1.18 3.66
N ALA A 32 9.88 0.22 3.00
CA ALA A 32 9.22 -0.72 2.10
C ALA A 32 8.12 -1.52 2.83
N PHE A 33 8.43 -2.05 4.01
CA PHE A 33 7.47 -2.78 4.83
C PHE A 33 6.27 -1.92 5.22
N ASN A 34 6.51 -0.72 5.75
CA ASN A 34 5.45 0.18 6.20
C ASN A 34 4.53 0.62 5.06
N LEU A 35 5.09 0.95 3.88
CA LEU A 35 4.31 1.36 2.71
C LEU A 35 3.41 0.23 2.21
N THR A 36 3.93 -1.00 2.15
CA THR A 36 3.12 -2.15 1.74
C THR A 36 2.02 -2.47 2.75
N GLY A 37 2.33 -2.46 4.05
CA GLY A 37 1.32 -2.71 5.07
C GLY A 37 0.24 -1.63 5.11
N TYR A 38 0.60 -0.37 4.86
CA TYR A 38 -0.38 0.71 4.74
C TYR A 38 -1.30 0.50 3.54
N PHE A 39 -0.75 0.15 2.37
CA PHE A 39 -1.55 -0.15 1.18
C PHE A 39 -2.50 -1.34 1.39
N ASP A 40 -2.00 -2.42 1.99
CA ASP A 40 -2.81 -3.61 2.29
C ASP A 40 -3.98 -3.26 3.23
N THR A 41 -3.73 -2.41 4.24
CA THR A 41 -4.76 -1.93 5.17
C THR A 41 -5.84 -1.13 4.42
N LEU A 42 -5.43 -0.19 3.55
CA LEU A 42 -6.38 0.60 2.76
C LEU A 42 -7.23 -0.29 1.83
N MET A 43 -6.62 -1.29 1.20
CA MET A 43 -7.33 -2.23 0.33
C MET A 43 -8.34 -3.07 1.11
N GLN A 44 -8.01 -3.47 2.34
CA GLN A 44 -8.95 -4.16 3.21
C GLN A 44 -10.15 -3.26 3.56
N CYS A 45 -9.91 -2.03 4.03
CA CYS A 45 -10.98 -1.10 4.37
C CYS A 45 -11.88 -0.81 3.16
N ALA A 46 -11.32 -0.54 1.99
CA ALA A 46 -12.10 -0.32 0.77
C ALA A 46 -12.94 -1.55 0.39
N GLY A 47 -12.40 -2.76 0.57
CA GLY A 47 -13.13 -4.00 0.37
C GLY A 47 -14.31 -4.16 1.33
N GLU A 48 -14.12 -3.82 2.60
CA GLU A 48 -15.17 -3.81 3.64
C GLU A 48 -16.27 -2.79 3.28
N ASP A 49 -15.90 -1.57 2.92
CA ASP A 49 -16.85 -0.52 2.53
C ASP A 49 -17.70 -0.94 1.32
N ILE A 50 -17.08 -1.50 0.27
CA ILE A 50 -17.81 -2.01 -0.90
C ILE A 50 -18.78 -3.13 -0.52
N GLN A 51 -18.40 -4.00 0.42
CA GLN A 51 -19.28 -5.07 0.89
C GLN A 51 -20.45 -4.49 1.70
N GLU A 52 -20.21 -3.51 2.56
CA GLU A 52 -21.25 -2.83 3.33
C GLU A 52 -22.22 -2.06 2.41
N GLU A 53 -21.73 -1.33 1.40
CA GLU A 53 -22.59 -0.69 0.39
C GLU A 53 -23.49 -1.70 -0.34
N LYS A 54 -22.95 -2.87 -0.70
CA LYS A 54 -23.73 -3.96 -1.31
C LYS A 54 -24.78 -4.55 -0.36
N LYS A 55 -24.52 -4.58 0.95
CA LYS A 55 -25.49 -5.04 1.96
C LYS A 55 -26.60 -4.01 2.20
N LEU A 56 -26.30 -2.72 2.05
CA LEU A 56 -27.23 -1.62 2.30
C LEU A 56 -28.20 -1.34 1.13
N ASP A 57 -27.99 -1.91 -0.07
CA ASP A 57 -28.91 -1.79 -1.21
C ASP A 57 -29.58 -3.14 -1.58
N PRO A 58 -30.51 -3.68 -0.76
CA PRO A 58 -31.28 -4.87 -1.11
C PRO A 58 -32.34 -4.62 -2.21
N ASN A 59 -32.56 -3.37 -2.65
CA ASN A 59 -33.64 -3.01 -3.58
C ASN A 59 -33.20 -2.78 -5.03
N LYS A 60 -31.90 -2.70 -5.35
CA LYS A 60 -31.44 -2.77 -6.75
C LYS A 60 -31.43 -4.17 -7.36
N ALA A 61 -31.62 -5.23 -6.56
CA ALA A 61 -31.71 -6.60 -7.06
C ALA A 61 -33.08 -6.96 -7.68
N LYS A 62 -34.04 -6.02 -7.74
CA LYS A 62 -35.41 -6.27 -8.23
C LYS A 62 -36.00 -5.17 -9.15
N SER A 63 -35.19 -4.25 -9.68
CA SER A 63 -35.68 -3.28 -10.69
C SER A 63 -35.24 -3.63 -12.10
#